data_AF-A0A7K1YCZ8-F1
#
_entry.id   AF-A0A7K1YCZ8-F1
#
_cell.length_a   1.000
_cell.length_b   1.000
_cell.length_c   1.000
_cell.angle_alpha   90.00
_cell.angle_beta   90.00
_cell.angle_gamma   90.00
#
_symmetry.space_group_name_H-M   'P 1'
#
loop_
_entity.id
_entity.type
_entity.pdbx_description
1 polymer ?
#
loop_
_entity_poly.entity_id
_entity_poly.type
_entity_poly.pdbx_seq_one_letter_code
_entity_poly.pdbx_strand_id
1 'polypeptide(L)'
;MNDPKTFDVELNGQLVRVSGHTIKSARVYHIVYPNSKPPLNITIAEDTDGVKFWTSLPEGRQEEAEFAGKIIAMYIREYRRNQVCVTTTDKKLPARNLFD
;
A
#
# COMPACT_ATOMS: atom_id res chain seq x y z
N MET A 1 2.25 14.18 3.41
CA MET A 1 2.63 13.23 2.35
C MET A 1 1.35 12.67 1.73
N ASN A 2 1.25 12.67 0.41
CA ASN A 2 0.05 12.28 -0.33
C ASN A 2 0.12 10.79 -0.73
N ASP A 3 0.34 9.93 0.27
CA ASP A 3 0.39 8.48 0.08
C ASP A 3 -1.05 7.94 -0.06
N PRO A 4 -1.31 6.97 -0.95
CA PRO A 4 -2.65 6.43 -1.13
C PRO A 4 -3.10 5.71 0.14
N LYS A 5 -4.24 6.12 0.70
CA LYS A 5 -4.79 5.53 1.94
C LYS A 5 -5.18 4.08 1.76
N THR A 6 -5.62 3.70 0.56
CA THR A 6 -6.03 2.33 0.22
C THR A 6 -5.69 2.06 -1.24
N PHE A 7 -5.15 0.88 -1.53
CA PHE A 7 -4.77 0.43 -2.86
C PHE A 7 -4.79 -1.10 -2.93
N ASP A 8 -4.89 -1.65 -4.14
CA ASP A 8 -4.90 -3.09 -4.37
C ASP A 8 -3.53 -3.51 -4.95
N VAL A 9 -2.96 -4.61 -4.45
CA VAL A 9 -1.69 -5.20 -4.94
C VAL A 9 -1.83 -6.69 -5.15
N GLU A 10 -1.03 -7.26 -6.03
CA GLU A 10 -0.94 -8.70 -6.21
C GLU A 10 0.11 -9.29 -5.25
N LEU A 11 -0.32 -10.14 -4.32
CA LEU A 11 0.56 -10.92 -3.46
C LEU A 11 0.36 -12.40 -3.74
N ASN A 12 1.44 -13.11 -4.10
CA ASN A 12 1.40 -14.54 -4.43
C ASN A 12 0.31 -14.92 -5.46
N GLY A 13 0.13 -14.09 -6.50
CA GLY A 13 -0.88 -14.31 -7.54
C GLY A 13 -2.33 -14.02 -7.09
N GLN A 14 -2.51 -13.40 -5.94
CA GLN A 14 -3.82 -13.02 -5.41
C GLN A 14 -3.91 -11.50 -5.25
N LEU A 15 -4.96 -10.89 -5.81
CA LEU A 15 -5.24 -9.48 -5.60
C LEU A 15 -5.71 -9.27 -4.15
N VAL A 16 -4.96 -8.50 -3.37
CA VAL A 16 -5.27 -8.17 -1.98
C VAL A 16 -5.46 -6.66 -1.83
N ARG A 17 -6.28 -6.27 -0.86
CA ARG A 17 -6.52 -4.86 -0.56
C ARG A 17 -5.64 -4.41 0.60
N VAL A 18 -4.86 -3.37 0.39
CA VAL A 18 -3.96 -2.79 1.39
C VAL A 18 -4.45 -1.41 1.78
N SER A 19 -4.55 -1.17 3.09
CA SER A 19 -4.87 0.15 3.66
C SER A 19 -3.72 0.66 4.51
N GLY A 20 -3.16 1.81 4.12
CA GLY A 20 -2.11 2.48 4.87
C GLY A 20 -2.68 3.37 5.96
N HIS A 21 -2.22 3.15 7.19
CA HIS A 21 -2.56 3.92 8.38
C HIS A 21 -1.29 4.49 9.00
N THR A 22 -1.35 5.73 9.47
CA THR A 22 -0.27 6.33 10.26
C THR A 22 -0.75 6.45 11.70
N ILE A 23 -0.11 5.75 12.62
CA ILE A 23 -0.44 5.77 14.05
C ILE A 23 0.72 6.44 14.78
N LYS A 24 0.49 7.65 15.30
CA LYS A 24 1.53 8.54 15.84
C LYS A 24 2.63 8.80 14.80
N SER A 25 3.71 8.03 14.87
CA SER A 25 4.86 8.09 13.95
C SER A 25 5.10 6.78 13.18
N ALA A 26 4.35 5.72 13.49
CA ALA A 26 4.49 4.42 12.85
C ALA A 26 3.56 4.30 11.63
N ARG A 27 4.06 3.69 10.55
CA ARG A 27 3.28 3.38 9.34
C ARG A 27 2.86 1.92 9.39
N VAL A 28 1.56 1.70 9.53
CA VAL A 28 0.95 0.38 9.56
C VAL A 28 0.18 0.17 8.27
N TYR A 29 0.34 -0.98 7.64
CA TYR A 29 -0.40 -1.38 6.46
C TYR A 29 -1.27 -2.58 6.81
N HIS A 30 -2.57 -2.42 6.65
CA HIS A 30 -3.56 -3.45 6.87
C HIS A 30 -3.87 -4.16 5.55
N ILE A 31 -3.58 -5.44 5.45
CA ILE A 31 -3.74 -6.26 4.25
C ILE A 31 -4.94 -7.18 4.44
N VAL A 32 -5.94 -7.02 3.59
CA VAL A 32 -7.16 -7.85 3.55
C VAL A 32 -7.09 -8.77 2.36
N TYR A 33 -7.09 -10.07 2.65
CA TYR A 33 -7.14 -11.12 1.64
C TYR A 33 -8.59 -11.43 1.29
N PRO A 34 -8.96 -11.55 -0.01
CA PRO A 34 -10.33 -11.91 -0.38
C PRO A 34 -10.72 -13.37 -0.04
N ASN A 35 -9.75 -14.22 0.32
CA ASN A 35 -9.93 -15.67 0.38
C ASN A 35 -9.92 -16.19 1.84
N SER A 36 -10.86 -15.75 2.67
CA SER A 36 -11.10 -16.10 4.10
C SER A 36 -9.86 -16.16 5.04
N LYS A 37 -8.68 -15.80 4.55
CA LYS A 37 -7.45 -15.72 5.31
C LYS A 37 -7.57 -14.54 6.28
N PRO A 38 -7.09 -14.69 7.52
CA PRO A 38 -7.09 -13.59 8.46
C PRO A 38 -6.20 -12.47 7.92
N PRO A 39 -6.61 -11.21 8.12
CA PRO A 39 -5.89 -10.05 7.63
C PRO A 39 -4.50 -9.98 8.25
N LEU A 40 -3.56 -9.40 7.52
CA LEU A 40 -2.19 -9.24 7.95
C LEU A 40 -1.91 -7.75 8.14
N ASN A 41 -1.55 -7.34 9.35
CA ASN A 41 -1.01 -6.00 9.55
C ASN A 41 0.50 -6.08 9.47
N ILE A 42 1.11 -5.17 8.72
CA ILE A 42 2.56 -5.03 8.67
C ILE A 42 2.96 -3.62 9.02
N THR A 43 4.12 -3.45 9.63
CA THR A 43 4.71 -2.15 9.93
C THR A 43 6.19 -2.16 9.64
N ILE A 44 6.77 -0.98 9.51
CA ILE A 44 8.23 -0.81 9.50
C ILE A 44 8.65 -0.67 10.97
N ALA A 45 9.47 -1.61 11.43
CA ALA A 45 10.18 -1.53 12.70
C ALA A 45 11.63 -1.14 12.45
N GLU A 46 12.30 -0.64 13.49
CA GLU A 46 13.71 -0.28 13.47
C GLU A 46 14.41 -1.07 14.56
N ASP A 47 15.50 -1.76 14.22
CA ASP A 47 16.30 -2.51 15.20
C ASP A 47 17.23 -1.58 15.99
N THR A 48 17.92 -2.13 16.98
CA THR A 48 18.89 -1.45 17.85
C THR A 48 20.04 -0.82 17.04
N ASP A 49 20.39 -1.41 15.90
CA ASP A 49 21.38 -0.88 14.95
C ASP A 49 20.84 0.21 14.01
N GLY A 50 19.58 0.62 14.16
CA GLY A 50 18.92 1.61 13.28
C GLY A 50 18.48 1.05 11.92
N VAL A 51 18.51 -0.27 11.76
CA VAL A 51 18.11 -0.95 10.52
C VAL A 51 16.60 -1.09 10.46
N LYS A 52 15.98 -0.57 9.39
CA LYS A 52 14.54 -0.66 9.18
C LYS A 52 14.17 -1.97 8.51
N PHE A 53 13.22 -2.70 9.09
CA PHE A 53 12.71 -3.96 8.57
C PHE A 53 11.19 -4.02 8.63
N TRP A 54 10.62 -4.86 7.77
CA TRP A 54 9.17 -5.11 7.77
C TRP A 54 8.84 -6.18 8.79
N THR A 55 7.78 -5.97 9.58
CA THR A 55 7.33 -6.93 10.58
C THR A 55 5.80 -7.02 10.63
N SER A 56 5.29 -8.17 11.06
CA SER A 56 3.86 -8.47 11.16
C SER A 56 3.30 -8.19 12.56
N LEU A 57 2.04 -7.75 12.63
CA LEU A 57 1.28 -7.58 13.87
C LEU A 57 -0.08 -8.32 13.76
N PRO A 58 -0.30 -9.45 14.48
CA PRO A 58 0.55 -10.12 15.46
C PRO A 58 1.80 -10.81 14.87
N GLU A 59 2.79 -11.08 15.71
CA GLU A 59 4.01 -11.81 15.35
C GLU A 59 3.70 -13.25 14.91
N GLY A 60 4.59 -13.83 14.10
CA GLY A 60 4.44 -15.19 13.54
C GLY A 60 4.19 -15.23 12.03
N ARG A 61 4.14 -14.07 11.37
CA ARG A 61 4.01 -13.95 9.90
C ARG A 61 5.09 -13.07 9.29
N GLN A 62 6.30 -13.17 9.84
CA GLN A 62 7.44 -12.34 9.44
C GLN A 62 7.79 -12.53 7.95
N GLU A 63 7.81 -13.78 7.46
CA GLU A 63 8.07 -14.07 6.04
C GLU A 63 7.04 -13.41 5.12
N GLU A 64 5.75 -13.49 5.47
CA GLU A 64 4.68 -12.81 4.73
C GLU A 64 4.80 -11.29 4.80
N ALA A 65 5.20 -10.75 5.95
CA ALA A 65 5.39 -9.32 6.13
C ALA A 65 6.57 -8.77 5.34
N GLU A 66 7.69 -9.48 5.29
CA GLU A 66 8.82 -9.11 4.46
C GLU A 66 8.46 -9.14 2.98
N PHE A 67 7.75 -10.19 2.54
CA PHE A 67 7.31 -10.30 1.16
C PHE A 67 6.33 -9.18 0.80
N ALA A 68 5.26 -9.02 1.58
CA ALA A 68 4.26 -7.99 1.35
C ALA A 68 4.84 -6.58 1.45
N GLY A 69 5.73 -6.36 2.42
CA GLY A 69 6.43 -5.09 2.63
C GLY A 69 7.27 -4.68 1.43
N LYS A 70 7.99 -5.60 0.80
CA LYS A 70 8.74 -5.34 -0.45
C LYS A 70 7.81 -4.90 -1.58
N ILE A 71 6.70 -5.61 -1.80
CA ILE A 71 5.72 -5.27 -2.85
C ILE A 71 5.07 -3.91 -2.59
N ILE A 72 4.65 -3.64 -1.35
CA ILE A 72 4.07 -2.36 -0.94
C ILE A 72 5.07 -1.21 -1.12
N ALA A 73 6.34 -1.41 -0.72
CA ALA A 73 7.39 -0.41 -0.90
C ALA A 73 7.63 -0.09 -2.38
N MET A 74 7.66 -1.12 -3.23
CA MET A 74 7.78 -0.96 -4.69
C MET A 74 6.58 -0.19 -5.25
N TYR A 75 5.36 -0.61 -4.92
CA TYR A 75 4.14 0.06 -5.35
C TYR A 75 4.11 1.54 -4.96
N ILE A 76 4.42 1.87 -3.70
CA ILE A 76 4.45 3.27 -3.23
C ILE A 76 5.53 4.07 -3.95
N ARG A 77 6.71 3.47 -4.19
CA ARG A 77 7.80 4.11 -4.93
C ARG A 77 7.40 4.39 -6.37
N GLU A 78 6.78 3.43 -7.05
CA GLU A 78 6.27 3.58 -8.40
C GLU A 78 5.12 4.57 -8.48
N TYR A 79 4.18 4.52 -7.53
CA TYR A 79 3.08 5.47 -7.43
C TYR A 79 3.60 6.90 -7.30
N ARG A 80 4.61 7.13 -6.45
CA ARG A 80 5.27 8.45 -6.33
C ARG A 80 6.00 8.85 -7.62
N ARG A 81 6.71 7.92 -8.26
CA ARG A 81 7.38 8.18 -9.55
C ARG A 81 6.37 8.52 -10.65
N ASN A 82 5.25 7.82 -10.69
CA ASN A 82 4.22 8.01 -11.70
C ASN A 82 3.39 9.26 -11.40
N GLN A 83 3.13 9.61 -10.14
CA GLN A 83 2.53 10.90 -9.77
C GLN A 83 3.39 12.08 -10.24
N VAL A 84 4.72 11.95 -10.25
CA VAL A 84 5.63 12.95 -10.83
C VAL A 84 5.43 13.10 -12.36
N CYS A 85 4.82 12.11 -13.02
CA CYS A 85 4.47 12.12 -14.45
C CYS A 85 2.96 12.22 -14.78
N VAL A 86 2.07 12.47 -13.80
CA VAL A 86 0.63 12.77 -14.06
C VAL A 86 0.27 14.19 -13.63
N THR A 87 1.09 15.17 -14.02
CA THR A 87 0.63 16.57 -14.16
C THR A 87 0.40 16.94 -15.63
N THR A 88 0.12 15.96 -16.49
CA THR A 88 -0.46 16.20 -17.81
C THR A 88 -1.41 15.06 -18.13
N THR A 89 -2.65 15.19 -17.67
CA THR A 89 -3.88 14.78 -18.38
C THR A 89 -5.03 15.04 -17.43
N ASP A 90 -5.38 16.32 -17.32
CA ASP A 90 -6.77 16.72 -17.16
C ASP A 90 -7.55 16.10 -18.32
N LYS A 91 -8.04 14.87 -18.14
CA LYS A 91 -9.25 14.45 -18.86
C LYS A 91 -10.41 14.92 -17.99
N LYS A 92 -10.63 16.24 -18.01
CA LYS A 92 -11.95 16.81 -18.04
C LYS A 92 -12.71 16.04 -19.13
N LEU A 93 -13.48 15.04 -18.71
CA LEU A 93 -14.57 14.53 -19.54
C LEU A 93 -15.51 15.73 -19.70
N PRO A 94 -15.65 16.36 -20.87
CA PRO A 94 -16.80 17.22 -21.07
C PRO A 94 -18.00 16.31 -20.97
N ALA A 95 -18.84 16.59 -19.96
CA ALA A 95 -20.13 15.98 -19.82
C ALA A 95 -20.90 16.12 -21.15
N ARG A 96 -21.24 14.97 -21.71
CA ARG A 96 -22.46 14.64 -22.45
C ARG A 96 -23.34 15.87 -22.78
N ASN A 97 -23.42 16.21 -24.08
CA ASN A 97 -24.44 17.10 -24.62
C ASN A 97 -25.83 16.60 -24.16
N LEU A 98 -26.62 17.49 -23.54
CA LEU A 98 -27.99 17.16 -23.14
C LEU A 98 -29.05 18.21 -23.44
N PHE A 99 -28.75 19.42 -23.95
CA PHE A 99 -29.81 20.34 -24.39
C PHE A 99 -29.33 21.18 -25.58
N ASP A 100 -30.12 21.07 -26.67
CA ASP A 100 -30.43 22.01 -27.76
C ASP A 100 -29.33 22.96 -28.28
#